data_AF-A0AAC9AZ52-F1
#
_entry.id   AF-A0AAC9AZ52-F1
#
_cell.length_a   1.000
_cell.length_b   1.000
_cell.length_c   1.000
_cell.angle_alpha   90.00
_cell.angle_beta   90.00
_cell.angle_gamma   90.00
#
_symmetry.space_group_name_H-M   'P 1'
#
loop_
_entity.id
_entity.type
_entity.pdbx_description
1 polymer ?
#
loop_
_entity_poly.entity_id
_entity_poly.type
_entity_poly.pdbx_seq_one_letter_code
_entity_poly.pdbx_strand_id
1 'polypeptide(L)'
;MLGVEARATEVLLYRAGVIAQLGLSAHLLDVGFDDQWCAKHIRQDIAKALAYANASGLDWERAEMLRLADTLSPYWKWNRIAIWHRGRPDDGGFALEEVTILLLALLDQVRAVTGHRVYRSDRCRAESG
;
A
#
# COMPACT_ATOMS: atom_id res chain seq x y z
N MET A 1 -14.76 24.24 7.49
CA MET A 1 -13.34 23.83 7.58
C MET A 1 -13.18 22.31 7.67
N LEU A 2 -14.00 21.60 8.47
CA LEU A 2 -13.99 20.13 8.61
C LEU A 2 -14.18 19.31 7.32
N GLY A 3 -14.88 19.84 6.31
CA GLY A 3 -15.12 19.13 5.05
C GLY A 3 -13.91 19.03 4.11
N VAL A 4 -12.90 19.90 4.25
CA VAL A 4 -11.70 19.87 3.39
C VAL A 4 -10.70 18.84 3.89
N GLU A 5 -10.48 18.75 5.20
CA GLU A 5 -9.60 17.75 5.82
C GLU A 5 -10.16 16.34 5.69
N ALA A 6 -11.48 16.16 5.90
CA ALA A 6 -12.17 14.90 5.64
C ALA A 6 -11.91 14.41 4.20
N ARG A 7 -12.08 15.31 3.23
CA ARG A 7 -11.84 15.00 1.82
C ARG A 7 -10.37 14.70 1.51
N ALA A 8 -9.44 15.42 2.12
CA ALA A 8 -8.00 15.14 1.96
C ALA A 8 -7.65 13.75 2.50
N THR A 9 -8.24 13.37 3.63
CA THR A 9 -8.08 12.05 4.26
C THR A 9 -8.61 10.94 3.37
N GLU A 10 -9.82 11.07 2.83
CA GLU A 10 -10.42 10.07 1.93
C GLU A 10 -9.56 9.85 0.67
N VAL A 11 -9.08 10.95 0.07
CA VAL A 11 -8.20 10.88 -1.10
C VAL A 11 -6.86 10.23 -0.75
N LEU A 12 -6.30 10.52 0.42
CA LEU A 12 -5.07 9.89 0.88
C LEU A 12 -5.29 8.39 1.10
N LEU A 13 -6.34 7.97 1.80
CA LEU A 13 -6.62 6.56 2.08
C LEU A 13 -6.91 5.76 0.80
N TYR A 14 -7.59 6.37 -0.18
CA TYR A 14 -7.73 5.74 -1.49
C TYR A 14 -6.39 5.52 -2.18
N ARG A 15 -5.51 6.54 -2.20
CA ARG A 15 -4.17 6.43 -2.77
C ARG A 15 -3.29 5.46 -1.99
N ALA A 16 -3.40 5.44 -0.67
CA ALA A 16 -2.71 4.52 0.22
C ALA A 16 -3.04 3.06 -0.13
N GLY A 17 -4.33 2.76 -0.32
CA GLY A 17 -4.77 1.44 -0.77
C GLY A 17 -4.17 1.05 -2.11
N VAL A 18 -4.17 1.96 -3.10
CA VAL A 18 -3.55 1.71 -4.41
C VAL A 18 -2.04 1.45 -4.28
N ILE A 19 -1.32 2.26 -3.51
CA ILE A 19 0.13 2.11 -3.31
C ILE A 19 0.45 0.79 -2.60
N ALA A 20 -0.27 0.47 -1.53
CA ALA A 20 -0.10 -0.78 -0.80
C ALA A 20 -0.39 -1.99 -1.69
N GLN A 21 -1.47 -1.95 -2.49
CA GLN A 21 -1.81 -2.99 -3.45
C GLN A 21 -0.67 -3.21 -4.45
N LEU A 22 -0.14 -2.14 -5.05
CA LEU A 22 0.94 -2.24 -6.03
C LEU A 22 2.24 -2.79 -5.41
N GLY A 23 2.59 -2.33 -4.21
CA GLY A 23 3.79 -2.81 -3.50
C GLY A 23 3.68 -4.29 -3.12
N LEU A 24 2.55 -4.70 -2.56
CA LEU A 24 2.31 -6.10 -2.17
C LEU A 24 2.23 -7.01 -3.40
N SER A 25 1.54 -6.60 -4.45
CA SER A 25 1.52 -7.33 -5.72
C SER A 25 2.91 -7.46 -6.32
N ALA A 26 3.76 -6.43 -6.25
CA ALA A 26 5.13 -6.51 -6.76
C ALA A 26 5.96 -7.59 -6.04
N HIS A 27 5.86 -7.69 -4.71
CA HIS A 27 6.47 -8.77 -3.95
C HIS A 27 5.91 -10.15 -4.35
N LEU A 28 4.58 -10.27 -4.47
CA LEU A 28 3.94 -11.53 -4.84
C LEU A 28 4.35 -12.00 -6.24
N LEU A 29 4.46 -11.09 -7.20
CA LEU A 29 4.96 -11.39 -8.54
C LEU A 29 6.43 -11.82 -8.50
N ASP A 30 7.27 -11.18 -7.68
CA ASP A 30 8.68 -11.52 -7.50
C ASP A 30 8.88 -12.94 -6.96
N VAL A 31 8.04 -13.37 -6.00
CA VAL A 31 8.08 -14.74 -5.47
C VAL A 31 7.34 -15.77 -6.35
N GLY A 32 6.76 -15.35 -7.48
CA GLY A 32 6.22 -16.24 -8.52
C GLY A 32 4.71 -16.42 -8.56
N PHE A 33 3.91 -15.57 -7.89
CA PHE A 33 2.47 -15.55 -8.09
C PHE A 33 2.12 -14.98 -9.46
N ASP A 34 1.03 -15.46 -10.05
CA ASP A 34 0.50 -14.94 -11.31
C ASP A 34 -0.38 -13.70 -11.07
N ASP A 35 -0.30 -12.70 -11.95
CA ASP A 35 -1.07 -11.45 -11.84
C ASP A 35 -2.59 -11.70 -11.89
N GLN A 36 -3.05 -12.60 -12.77
CA GLN A 36 -4.48 -12.94 -12.85
C GLN A 36 -4.92 -13.69 -11.59
N TRP A 37 -4.05 -14.53 -11.02
CA TRP A 37 -4.31 -15.16 -9.73
C TRP A 37 -4.49 -14.12 -8.63
N CYS A 38 -3.60 -13.12 -8.54
CA CYS A 38 -3.70 -12.01 -7.59
C CYS A 38 -4.99 -11.22 -7.80
N ALA A 39 -5.32 -10.86 -9.03
CA ALA A 39 -6.55 -10.15 -9.37
C ALA A 39 -7.81 -10.94 -8.97
N LYS A 40 -7.81 -12.27 -9.12
CA LYS A 40 -8.95 -13.13 -8.80
C LYS A 40 -9.14 -13.35 -7.30
N HIS A 41 -8.06 -13.60 -6.56
CA HIS A 41 -8.10 -14.06 -5.16
C HIS A 41 -7.87 -12.95 -4.14
N ILE A 42 -6.94 -12.02 -4.43
CA ILE A 42 -6.63 -10.87 -3.56
C ILE A 42 -7.59 -9.72 -3.85
N ARG A 43 -7.80 -9.41 -5.13
CA ARG A 43 -8.65 -8.28 -5.56
C ARG A 43 -8.14 -6.95 -4.97
N GLN A 44 -8.98 -6.26 -4.20
CA GLN A 44 -8.71 -4.93 -3.63
C GLN A 44 -8.62 -4.98 -2.09
N ASP A 45 -8.32 -6.17 -1.56
CA ASP A 45 -8.25 -6.48 -0.14
C ASP A 45 -6.77 -6.46 0.30
N ILE A 46 -6.38 -5.37 0.96
CA ILE A 46 -4.99 -5.10 1.39
C ILE A 46 -4.58 -6.01 2.53
N ALA A 47 -5.49 -6.34 3.45
CA ALA A 47 -5.23 -7.25 4.55
C ALA A 47 -4.91 -8.64 4.02
N LYS A 48 -5.68 -9.11 3.04
CA LYS A 48 -5.41 -10.38 2.36
C LYS A 48 -4.11 -10.34 1.57
N ALA A 49 -3.83 -9.27 0.84
CA ALA A 49 -2.58 -9.09 0.11
C ALA A 49 -1.37 -9.19 1.05
N LEU A 50 -1.44 -8.52 2.21
CA LEU A 50 -0.40 -8.51 3.22
C LEU A 50 -0.21 -9.89 3.86
N ALA A 51 -1.29 -10.60 4.15
CA ALA A 51 -1.21 -11.97 4.68
C ALA A 51 -0.50 -12.93 3.73
N TYR A 52 -0.82 -12.88 2.42
CA TYR A 52 -0.09 -13.68 1.43
C TYR A 52 1.37 -13.28 1.31
N ALA A 53 1.66 -11.97 1.30
CA ALA A 53 3.03 -11.47 1.21
C ALA A 53 3.88 -11.90 2.42
N ASN A 54 3.33 -11.82 3.63
CA ASN A 54 4.03 -12.28 4.84
C ASN A 54 4.26 -13.80 4.80
N ALA A 55 3.26 -14.58 4.38
CA ALA A 55 3.41 -16.03 4.19
C ALA A 55 4.44 -16.41 3.11
N SER A 56 4.74 -15.51 2.17
CA SER A 56 5.74 -15.71 1.12
C SER A 56 7.11 -15.05 1.42
N GLY A 57 7.31 -14.53 2.62
CA GLY A 57 8.62 -14.05 3.09
C GLY A 57 8.81 -12.53 3.16
N LEU A 58 7.74 -11.73 3.08
CA LEU A 58 7.82 -10.28 3.35
C LEU A 58 8.11 -9.98 4.83
N ASP A 59 7.60 -10.82 5.75
CA ASP A 59 7.77 -10.74 7.21
C ASP A 59 7.47 -9.34 7.82
N TRP A 60 6.39 -8.70 7.36
CA TRP A 60 5.99 -7.37 7.78
C TRP A 60 4.70 -7.40 8.62
N GLU A 61 4.77 -8.03 9.79
CA GLU A 61 3.64 -8.27 10.72
C GLU A 61 3.50 -7.18 11.82
N ARG A 62 3.85 -5.93 11.52
CA ARG A 62 3.68 -4.82 12.49
C ARG A 62 2.19 -4.58 12.76
N ALA A 63 1.81 -4.46 14.03
CA ALA A 63 0.41 -4.30 14.45
C ALA A 63 -0.26 -3.08 13.79
N GLU A 64 0.48 -1.99 13.64
CA GLU A 64 0.03 -0.76 12.99
C GLU A 64 -0.21 -0.97 11.50
N MET A 65 0.62 -1.79 10.84
CA MET A 65 0.46 -2.12 9.43
C MET A 65 -0.74 -3.05 9.21
N LEU A 66 -0.94 -4.04 10.09
CA LEU A 66 -2.12 -4.90 10.05
C LEU A 66 -3.41 -4.06 10.21
N ARG A 67 -3.43 -3.15 11.19
CA ARG A 67 -4.55 -2.23 11.40
C ARG A 67 -4.79 -1.32 10.19
N LEU A 68 -3.72 -0.81 9.57
CA LEU A 68 -3.83 -0.01 8.36
C LEU A 68 -4.35 -0.84 7.19
N ALA A 69 -3.87 -2.08 7.02
CA ALA A 69 -4.33 -2.98 5.96
C ALA A 69 -5.83 -3.29 6.10
N ASP A 70 -6.32 -3.53 7.31
CA ASP A 70 -7.76 -3.71 7.59
C ASP A 70 -8.55 -2.43 7.29
N THR A 71 -8.04 -1.27 7.70
CA THR A 71 -8.65 0.04 7.44
C THR A 71 -8.74 0.33 5.94
N LEU A 72 -7.71 -0.05 5.19
CA LEU A 72 -7.70 0.09 3.73
C LEU A 72 -8.53 -0.99 3.04
N SER A 73 -8.94 -2.07 3.69
CA SER A 73 -9.62 -3.18 3.03
C SER A 73 -11.15 -3.05 3.04
N PRO A 74 -11.84 -3.25 1.90
CA PRO A 74 -11.31 -3.13 0.54
C PRO A 74 -11.17 -1.66 0.12
N TYR A 75 -10.12 -1.30 -0.62
CA TYR A 75 -9.75 0.13 -0.72
C TYR A 75 -10.69 0.97 -1.60
N TRP A 76 -11.50 0.33 -2.45
CA TRP A 76 -12.53 1.04 -3.22
C TRP A 76 -13.55 1.77 -2.35
N LYS A 77 -13.70 1.39 -1.07
CA LYS A 77 -14.62 2.07 -0.14
C LYS A 77 -14.28 3.55 0.06
N TRP A 78 -13.02 3.91 -0.17
CA TRP A 78 -12.51 5.27 -0.10
C TRP A 78 -12.72 6.06 -1.41
N ASN A 79 -13.26 5.44 -2.47
CA ASN A 79 -13.64 6.14 -3.68
C ASN A 79 -14.84 7.06 -3.41
N ARG A 80 -14.81 8.28 -3.95
CA ARG A 80 -15.89 9.27 -3.86
C ARG A 80 -17.29 8.69 -4.16
N ILE A 81 -17.41 7.85 -5.19
CA ILE A 81 -18.70 7.25 -5.55
C ILE A 81 -19.19 6.32 -4.44
N ALA A 82 -18.28 5.50 -3.88
CA ALA A 82 -18.60 4.59 -2.78
C ALA A 82 -19.01 5.35 -1.52
N ILE A 83 -18.26 6.41 -1.16
CA ILE A 83 -18.57 7.26 0.00
C ILE A 83 -19.93 7.94 -0.17
N TRP A 84 -20.24 8.45 -1.36
CA TRP A 84 -21.53 9.09 -1.62
C TRP A 84 -22.71 8.12 -1.45
N HIS A 85 -22.54 6.86 -1.86
CA HIS A 85 -23.60 5.84 -1.76
C HIS A 85 -23.69 5.15 -0.38
N ARG A 86 -22.57 4.99 0.33
CA ARG A 86 -22.47 4.12 1.52
C ARG A 86 -22.09 4.86 2.79
N GLY A 87 -21.82 6.16 2.70
CA GLY A 87 -21.30 6.96 3.80
C GLY A 87 -19.78 6.83 3.94
N ARG A 88 -19.19 7.70 4.77
CA ARG A 88 -17.76 7.70 5.05
C ARG A 88 -17.40 6.48 5.92
N PRO A 89 -16.45 5.62 5.48
CA PRO A 89 -15.94 4.53 6.30
C PRO A 89 -15.13 5.05 7.49
N ASP A 90 -15.00 4.21 8.52
CA ASP A 90 -14.06 4.46 9.62
C ASP A 90 -12.61 4.46 9.10
N ASP A 91 -11.88 5.53 9.39
CA ASP A 91 -10.47 5.71 9.02
C ASP A 91 -9.51 5.13 10.06
N GLY A 92 -10.03 4.44 11.09
CA GLY A 92 -9.24 3.79 12.12
C GLY A 92 -8.50 4.76 13.03
N GLY A 93 -8.85 6.06 12.98
CA GLY A 93 -8.21 7.13 13.75
C GLY A 93 -6.79 7.45 13.29
N PHE A 94 -6.38 7.03 12.08
CA PHE A 94 -5.03 7.28 11.58
C PHE A 94 -4.82 8.76 11.20
N ALA A 95 -3.71 9.34 11.64
CA ALA A 95 -3.23 10.61 11.10
C ALA A 95 -2.61 10.42 9.70
N LEU A 96 -2.67 11.45 8.85
CA LEU A 96 -2.17 11.38 7.47
C LEU A 96 -0.66 11.06 7.42
N GLU A 97 0.08 11.60 8.37
CA GLU A 97 1.50 11.40 8.55
C GLU A 97 1.81 9.94 8.91
N GLU A 98 1.00 9.34 9.79
CA GLU A 98 1.14 7.93 10.20
C GLU A 98 0.93 6.99 9.01
N VAL A 99 -0.12 7.22 8.21
CA VAL A 99 -0.38 6.44 6.99
C VAL A 99 0.81 6.53 6.04
N THR A 100 1.36 7.73 5.86
CA THR A 100 2.50 7.96 4.96
C THR A 100 3.75 7.23 5.44
N ILE A 101 4.07 7.30 6.74
CA ILE A 101 5.21 6.60 7.35
C ILE A 101 5.07 5.09 7.18
N LEU A 102 3.88 4.53 7.47
CA LEU A 102 3.62 3.10 7.34
C LEU A 102 3.75 2.60 5.89
N LEU A 103 3.24 3.37 4.92
CA LEU A 103 3.39 3.03 3.50
C LEU A 103 4.84 3.07 3.03
N LEU A 104 5.60 4.10 3.44
CA LEU A 104 7.02 4.19 3.09
C LEU A 104 7.80 3.00 3.68
N ALA A 105 7.54 2.65 4.93
CA ALA A 105 8.16 1.49 5.57
C ALA A 105 7.79 0.17 4.88
N LEU A 106 6.52 -0.01 4.48
CA LEU A 106 6.09 -1.16 3.69
C LEU A 106 6.85 -1.25 2.36
N LEU A 107 6.95 -0.14 1.62
CA LEU A 107 7.63 -0.12 0.32
C LEU A 107 9.14 -0.35 0.47
N ASP A 108 9.76 0.18 1.53
CA ASP A 108 11.16 -0.09 1.85
C ASP A 108 11.40 -1.57 2.16
N GLN A 109 10.47 -2.21 2.88
CA GLN A 109 10.54 -3.65 3.16
C GLN A 109 10.36 -4.50 1.88
N VAL A 110 9.36 -4.19 1.06
CA VAL A 110 9.16 -4.84 -0.25
C VAL A 110 10.43 -4.71 -1.09
N ARG A 111 11.04 -3.52 -1.14
CA ARG A 111 12.30 -3.30 -1.86
C ARG A 111 13.44 -4.14 -1.28
N ALA A 112 13.55 -4.21 0.03
CA ALA A 112 14.61 -4.98 0.70
C ALA A 112 14.52 -6.48 0.37
N VAL A 113 13.31 -7.04 0.35
CA VAL A 113 13.06 -8.46 0.08
C VAL A 113 13.20 -8.80 -1.41
N THR A 114 12.70 -7.94 -2.30
CA THR A 114 12.80 -8.16 -3.77
C THR A 114 14.19 -7.89 -4.34
N GLY A 115 15.12 -7.33 -3.56
CA GLY A 115 16.49 -7.05 -4.02
C GLY A 115 16.60 -5.98 -5.11
N HIS A 116 15.52 -5.27 -5.44
CA HIS A 116 15.53 -4.18 -6.39
C HIS A 116 16.38 -2.99 -5.85
N ARG A 117 17.57 -2.80 -6.42
CA ARG A 117 18.42 -1.64 -6.10
C ARG A 117 17.69 -0.34 -6.46
N VAL A 118 17.83 0.69 -5.62
CA VAL A 118 17.42 2.06 -5.98
C VAL A 118 18.12 2.39 -7.31
N TYR A 119 17.34 2.78 -8.32
CA TYR A 119 17.92 3.49 -9.46
C TYR A 119 18.45 4.83 -8.95
N ARG A 120 19.66 4.82 -8.38
CA ARG A 120 20.43 6.02 -8.16
C ARG A 120 20.88 6.43 -9.56
N SER A 121 20.49 7.61 -10.00
CA SER A 121 21.02 8.22 -11.21
C SER A 121 22.49 8.60 -10.98
N ASP A 122 23.36 7.60 -10.80
CA ASP A 122 24.82 7.77 -10.64
C ASP A 122 25.51 7.86 -12.00
N ARG A 123 24.82 8.40 -13.01
CA ARG A 123 25.41 8.72 -14.31
C ARG A 123 25.71 10.22 -14.37
N CYS A 124 26.53 10.69 -13.45
CA CYS A 124 27.15 12.01 -13.49
C CYS A 124 28.44 12.06 -12.63
N ARG A 125 29.34 11.09 -12.79
CA ARG A 125 30.78 11.24 -12.47
C ARG A 125 31.61 10.05 -12.97
N ALA A 126 31.61 9.84 -14.29
CA ALA A 126 32.55 8.91 -14.90
C ALA A 126 32.99 9.38 -16.29
N GLU A 127 33.17 10.70 -16.47
CA GLU A 127 33.85 11.26 -17.65
C GLU A 127 34.68 12.46 -17.19
N SER A 128 35.83 12.18 -16.60
CA SER A 128 36.96 13.11 -16.44
C SER A 128 38.20 12.25 -16.17
N GLY A 129 38.63 11.55 -17.21
CA GLY A 129 39.96 10.98 -17.34
C GLY A 129 40.63 11.67 -18.52
#